data_AF-A0A4Y9PKD5-F1
#
_entry.id   AF-A0A4Y9PKD5-F1
#
_cell.length_a   1.000
_cell.length_b   1.000
_cell.length_c   1.000
_cell.angle_alpha   90.00
_cell.angle_beta   90.00
_cell.angle_gamma   90.00
#
_symmetry.space_group_name_H-M   'P 1'
#
loop_
_entity.id
_entity.type
_entity.pdbx_description
1 polymer ?
#
loop_
_entity_poly.entity_id
_entity_poly.type
_entity_poly.pdbx_seq_one_letter_code
_entity_poly.pdbx_strand_id
1 'polypeptide(L)'
;MEKRPPAEARALAALPEVAEAVRAARKTAKRIDDKPARDLRKRAAWVEALAAAAGEGAEHPNQARRKTVKAAAALRDATHDALRAQVARELARAEGTQQRVRAAMTESGPVVSTVPAARDTGVPPLVRPEDVRRRQTLGS
;
A
#
# COMPACT_ATOMS: atom_id res chain seq x y z
N MET A 1 23.67 34.39 1.89
CA MET A 1 24.02 33.60 0.68
C MET A 1 22.87 32.65 0.39
N GLU A 2 21.99 33.01 -0.54
CA GLU A 2 20.93 32.08 -1.00
C GLU A 2 21.60 30.94 -1.76
N LYS A 3 21.55 29.72 -1.19
CA LYS A 3 21.98 28.51 -1.89
C LYS A 3 20.99 28.30 -3.05
N ARG A 4 21.40 28.73 -4.25
CA ARG A 4 20.67 28.41 -5.48
C ARG A 4 20.47 26.89 -5.54
N PRO A 5 19.24 26.40 -5.75
CA PRO A 5 19.00 24.98 -5.82
C PRO A 5 19.77 24.37 -7.00
N PRO A 6 20.22 23.11 -6.88
CA PRO A 6 20.92 22.40 -7.96
C PRO A 6 20.06 22.40 -9.23
N ALA A 7 20.70 22.37 -10.40
CA ALA A 7 20.03 22.47 -11.70
C ALA A 7 18.93 21.41 -11.88
N GLU A 8 19.16 20.20 -11.36
CA GLU A 8 18.18 19.10 -11.30
C GLU A 8 16.87 19.49 -10.59
N ALA A 9 16.97 20.18 -9.45
CA ALA A 9 15.81 20.63 -8.69
C ALA A 9 15.03 21.74 -9.41
N ARG A 10 15.71 22.56 -10.22
CA ARG A 10 15.06 23.59 -11.06
C ARG A 10 14.33 22.98 -12.24
N ALA A 11 14.94 22.00 -12.89
CA ALA A 11 14.34 21.31 -14.02
C ALA A 11 13.09 20.50 -13.62
N LEU A 12 13.12 19.85 -12.45
CA LEU A 12 11.94 19.22 -11.87
C LEU A 12 10.88 20.24 -11.44
N ALA A 13 11.26 21.39 -10.88
CA ALA A 13 10.32 22.45 -10.53
C ALA A 13 9.61 23.04 -11.76
N ALA A 14 10.28 23.06 -12.91
CA ALA A 14 9.70 23.46 -14.19
C ALA A 14 8.72 22.42 -14.78
N LEU A 15 8.75 21.17 -14.31
CA LEU A 15 7.91 20.06 -14.76
C LEU A 15 7.19 19.37 -13.58
N PRO A 16 6.10 19.95 -13.06
CA PRO A 16 5.47 19.50 -11.82
C PRO A 16 4.98 18.05 -11.88
N GLU A 17 4.44 17.63 -13.03
CA GLU A 17 3.99 16.25 -13.29
C GLU A 17 5.12 15.21 -13.21
N VAL A 18 6.34 15.61 -13.57
CA VAL A 18 7.55 14.75 -13.52
C VAL A 18 8.03 14.64 -12.08
N ALA A 19 8.08 15.78 -11.36
CA ALA A 19 8.46 15.81 -9.96
C ALA A 19 7.50 14.98 -9.08
N GLU A 20 6.20 15.04 -9.35
CA GLU A 20 5.19 14.24 -8.66
C GLU A 20 5.39 12.74 -8.93
N ALA A 21 5.59 12.34 -10.19
CA ALA A 21 5.82 10.94 -10.55
C ALA A 21 7.07 10.37 -9.85
N VAL A 22 8.17 11.12 -9.84
CA VAL A 22 9.42 10.73 -9.15
C VAL A 22 9.20 10.62 -7.64
N ARG A 23 8.48 11.58 -7.03
CA ARG A 23 8.16 11.56 -5.60
C ARG A 23 7.29 10.36 -5.23
N ALA A 24 6.25 10.08 -6.01
CA ALA A 24 5.37 8.95 -5.82
C ALA A 24 6.13 7.62 -5.92
N ALA A 25 6.94 7.44 -6.97
CA ALA A 25 7.75 6.24 -7.15
C ALA A 25 8.71 6.00 -5.98
N ARG A 26 9.42 7.05 -5.52
CA ARG A 26 10.32 6.97 -4.36
C ARG A 26 9.57 6.63 -3.07
N LYS A 27 8.38 7.20 -2.85
CA LYS A 27 7.54 6.91 -1.68
C LYS A 27 7.06 5.46 -1.69
N THR A 28 6.60 4.98 -2.84
CA THR A 28 6.17 3.59 -3.04
C THR A 28 7.33 2.62 -2.83
N ALA A 29 8.51 2.92 -3.37
CA ALA A 29 9.70 2.09 -3.20
C ALA A 29 10.18 1.93 -1.73
N LYS A 30 9.64 2.70 -0.78
CA LYS A 30 9.88 2.50 0.66
C LYS A 30 8.92 1.50 1.32
N ARG A 31 7.87 1.09 0.61
CA ARG A 31 6.72 0.33 1.15
C ARG A 31 6.48 -1.01 0.46
N ILE A 32 7.28 -1.35 -0.53
CA ILE A 32 7.17 -2.59 -1.30
C ILE A 32 8.46 -3.40 -1.21
N ASP A 33 8.40 -4.64 -1.66
CA ASP A 33 9.53 -5.57 -1.65
C ASP A 33 10.80 -5.01 -2.36
N ASP A 34 11.98 -5.48 -1.94
CA ASP A 34 13.27 -4.91 -2.36
C ASP A 34 13.58 -4.95 -3.86
N LYS A 35 13.15 -6.02 -4.55
CA LYS A 35 13.38 -6.16 -5.99
C LYS A 35 12.58 -5.13 -6.81
N PRO A 36 11.25 -5.04 -6.69
CA PRO A 36 10.48 -4.01 -7.38
C PRO A 36 10.82 -2.58 -6.87
N ALA A 37 11.16 -2.42 -5.59
CA ALA A 37 11.63 -1.14 -5.07
C ALA A 37 12.91 -0.66 -5.77
N ARG A 38 13.88 -1.55 -6.01
CA ARG A 38 15.11 -1.22 -6.76
C ARG A 38 14.82 -0.79 -8.20
N ASP A 39 13.90 -1.48 -8.88
CA ASP A 39 13.52 -1.11 -10.24
C ASP A 39 12.87 0.28 -10.29
N LEU A 40 11.93 0.56 -9.38
CA LEU A 40 11.30 1.88 -9.27
C LEU A 40 12.31 3.00 -8.98
N ARG A 41 13.29 2.75 -8.10
CA ARG A 41 14.36 3.73 -7.80
C ARG A 41 15.22 4.02 -9.04
N LYS A 42 15.59 2.99 -9.80
CA LYS A 42 16.36 3.15 -11.05
C LYS A 42 15.59 3.96 -12.09
N ARG A 43 14.30 3.64 -12.30
CA ARG A 43 13.45 4.38 -13.24
C ARG A 43 13.26 5.84 -12.80
N ALA A 44 13.03 6.07 -11.51
CA ALA A 44 12.88 7.43 -10.97
C ALA A 44 14.15 8.28 -11.17
N ALA A 45 15.33 7.72 -10.89
CA ALA A 45 16.61 8.38 -11.13
C ALA A 45 16.84 8.69 -12.63
N TRP A 46 16.48 7.76 -13.52
CA TRP A 46 16.58 8.00 -14.96
C TRP A 46 15.65 9.13 -15.45
N VAL A 47 14.42 9.19 -14.95
CA VAL A 47 13.46 10.27 -15.26
C VAL A 47 13.96 11.63 -14.75
N GLU A 48 14.55 11.66 -13.57
CA GLU A 48 15.15 12.87 -12.99
C GLU A 48 16.36 13.35 -13.81
N ALA A 49 17.23 12.45 -14.25
CA ALA A 49 18.34 12.78 -15.15
C ALA A 49 17.83 13.31 -16.51
N LEU A 50 16.77 12.72 -17.07
CA LEU A 50 16.12 13.23 -18.27
C LEU A 50 15.53 14.63 -18.08
N ALA A 51 14.93 14.90 -16.92
CA ALA A 51 14.40 16.22 -16.60
C ALA A 51 15.53 17.25 -16.53
N ALA A 52 16.62 16.93 -15.83
CA ALA A 52 17.80 17.79 -15.75
C ALA A 52 18.36 18.13 -17.14
N ALA A 53 18.55 17.11 -17.99
CA ALA A 53 19.03 17.30 -19.36
C ALA A 53 18.07 18.11 -20.25
N ALA A 54 16.76 18.08 -19.97
CA ALA A 54 15.78 18.90 -20.69
C ALA A 54 15.80 20.39 -20.26
N GLY A 55 16.25 20.68 -19.04
CA GLY A 55 16.36 22.04 -18.50
C GLY A 55 17.67 22.75 -18.88
N GLU A 56 18.74 22.00 -19.15
CA GLU A 56 20.06 22.54 -19.50
C GLU A 56 20.28 22.55 -21.02
N GLY A 57 19.99 23.66 -21.68
CA GLY A 57 20.53 23.94 -23.02
C GLY A 57 20.18 22.93 -24.12
N ALA A 58 19.09 22.18 -23.96
CA ALA A 58 18.68 21.17 -24.93
C ALA A 58 18.52 21.81 -26.32
N GLU A 59 19.20 21.24 -27.33
CA GLU A 59 19.10 21.67 -28.73
C GLU A 59 17.64 21.65 -29.22
N HIS A 60 16.83 20.73 -28.67
CA HIS A 60 15.41 20.57 -28.97
C HIS A 60 14.54 20.51 -27.69
N PRO A 61 14.24 21.66 -27.07
CA PRO A 61 13.65 21.71 -25.73
C PRO A 61 12.23 21.11 -25.67
N ASN A 62 11.43 21.31 -26.73
CA ASN A 62 10.09 20.75 -26.81
C ASN A 62 10.10 19.21 -26.95
N GLN A 63 11.06 18.66 -27.71
CA GLN A 63 11.20 17.22 -27.86
C GLN A 63 11.70 16.58 -26.56
N ALA A 64 12.69 17.20 -25.91
CA ALA A 64 13.20 16.79 -24.61
C ALA A 64 12.08 16.79 -23.56
N ARG A 65 11.30 17.86 -23.47
CA ARG A 65 10.14 17.95 -22.59
C ARG A 65 9.13 16.82 -22.83
N ARG A 66 8.72 16.58 -24.09
CA ARG A 66 7.79 15.50 -24.43
C ARG A 66 8.32 14.13 -24.02
N LYS A 67 9.62 13.88 -24.23
CA LYS A 67 10.28 12.64 -23.82
C LYS A 67 10.25 12.46 -22.30
N THR A 68 10.56 13.51 -21.54
CA THR A 68 10.54 13.48 -20.07
C THR A 68 9.13 13.27 -19.54
N VAL A 69 8.10 13.90 -20.13
CA VAL A 69 6.70 13.70 -19.73
C VAL A 69 6.24 12.27 -20.04
N LYS A 70 6.60 11.72 -21.21
CA LYS A 70 6.32 10.32 -21.55
C LYS A 70 7.00 9.36 -20.58
N ALA A 71 8.25 9.65 -20.21
CA ALA A 71 8.99 8.87 -19.22
C ALA A 71 8.33 8.92 -17.82
N ALA A 72 7.84 10.09 -17.42
CA ALA A 72 7.10 10.25 -16.16
C ALA A 72 5.74 9.52 -16.17
N ALA A 73 5.04 9.46 -17.31
CA ALA A 73 3.83 8.64 -17.45
C ALA A 73 4.15 7.14 -17.25
N ALA A 74 5.17 6.62 -17.94
CA ALA A 74 5.61 5.24 -17.78
C ALA A 74 6.06 4.92 -16.34
N LEU A 75 6.65 5.89 -15.63
CA LEU A 75 7.00 5.75 -14.21
C LEU A 75 5.76 5.66 -13.32
N ARG A 76 4.68 6.41 -13.61
CA ARG A 76 3.41 6.32 -12.88
C ARG A 76 2.78 4.95 -13.06
N ASP A 77 2.73 4.44 -14.28
CA ASP A 77 2.19 3.10 -14.57
C ASP A 77 2.98 2.02 -13.82
N ALA A 78 4.32 2.06 -13.91
CA ALA A 78 5.17 1.12 -13.18
C ALA A 78 4.99 1.21 -11.66
N THR A 79 4.75 2.41 -11.12
CA THR A 79 4.48 2.61 -9.68
C THR A 79 3.15 1.98 -9.29
N HIS A 80 2.12 2.12 -10.12
CA HIS A 80 0.81 1.52 -9.90
C HIS A 80 0.87 -0.02 -9.99
N ASP A 81 1.55 -0.56 -11.00
CA ASP A 81 1.72 -2.01 -11.16
C ASP A 81 2.49 -2.63 -9.99
N ALA A 82 3.54 -1.97 -9.52
CA ALA A 82 4.31 -2.42 -8.37
C ALA A 82 3.46 -2.45 -7.08
N LEU A 83 2.61 -1.45 -6.87
CA LEU A 83 1.65 -1.43 -5.76
C LEU A 83 0.63 -2.55 -5.88
N ARG A 84 0.02 -2.71 -7.05
CA ARG A 84 -0.96 -3.77 -7.30
C ARG A 84 -0.38 -5.16 -7.06
N ALA A 85 0.86 -5.38 -7.50
CA ALA A 85 1.57 -6.63 -7.28
C ALA A 85 1.88 -6.87 -5.79
N GLN A 86 2.23 -5.82 -5.03
CA GLN A 86 2.41 -5.95 -3.57
C GLN A 86 1.09 -6.32 -2.90
N VAL A 87 0.01 -5.61 -3.21
CA VAL A 87 -1.32 -5.86 -2.63
C VAL A 87 -1.76 -7.31 -2.91
N ALA A 88 -1.61 -7.79 -4.15
CA ALA A 88 -1.94 -9.17 -4.50
C ALA A 88 -1.12 -10.20 -3.70
N ARG A 89 0.18 -9.94 -3.45
CA ARG A 89 1.03 -10.81 -2.63
C ARG A 89 0.61 -10.82 -1.17
N GLU A 90 0.30 -9.66 -0.59
CA GLU A 90 -0.15 -9.59 0.80
C GLU A 90 -1.50 -10.30 0.99
N LEU A 91 -2.42 -10.16 0.03
CA LEU A 91 -3.69 -10.89 0.04
C LEU A 91 -3.47 -12.41 -0.01
N ALA A 92 -2.61 -12.89 -0.92
CA ALA A 92 -2.26 -14.31 -1.00
C ALA A 92 -1.63 -14.84 0.30
N ARG A 93 -0.78 -14.03 0.98
CA ARG A 93 -0.23 -14.39 2.30
C ARG A 93 -1.30 -14.47 3.38
N ALA A 94 -2.25 -13.53 3.38
CA ALA A 94 -3.35 -13.52 4.34
C ALA A 94 -4.26 -14.75 4.17
N GLU A 95 -4.62 -15.08 2.93
CA GLU A 95 -5.40 -16.27 2.58
C GLU A 95 -4.69 -17.56 2.99
N GLY A 96 -3.39 -17.70 2.67
CA GLY A 96 -2.59 -18.86 3.09
C GLY A 96 -2.41 -18.96 4.61
N THR A 97 -2.49 -17.84 5.33
CA THR A 97 -2.46 -17.85 6.80
C THR A 97 -3.82 -18.29 7.36
N GLN A 98 -4.94 -17.81 6.80
CA GLN A 98 -6.27 -18.27 7.18
C GLN A 98 -6.48 -19.77 6.90
N GLN A 99 -5.98 -20.27 5.77
CA GLN A 99 -6.03 -21.70 5.47
C GLN A 99 -5.23 -22.54 6.48
N ARG A 100 -4.03 -22.10 6.86
CA ARG A 100 -3.22 -22.77 7.89
C ARG A 100 -3.89 -22.74 9.27
N VAL A 101 -4.49 -21.61 9.66
CA VAL A 101 -5.26 -21.53 10.92
C VAL A 101 -6.46 -22.46 10.88
N ARG A 102 -7.23 -22.47 9.79
CA ARG A 102 -8.37 -23.37 9.63
C ARG A 102 -7.94 -24.84 9.69
N ALA A 103 -6.86 -25.20 8.98
CA ALA A 103 -6.28 -26.54 8.99
C ALA A 103 -5.84 -26.96 10.39
N ALA A 104 -5.14 -26.09 11.12
CA ALA A 104 -4.71 -26.33 12.50
C ALA A 104 -5.89 -26.49 13.46
N MET A 105 -6.98 -25.72 13.28
CA MET A 105 -8.22 -25.87 14.07
C MET A 105 -8.96 -27.16 13.74
N THR A 106 -8.89 -27.66 12.50
CA THR A 106 -9.46 -28.96 12.12
C THR A 106 -8.61 -30.16 12.56
N GLU A 107 -7.27 -30.06 12.52
CA GLU A 107 -6.35 -31.11 12.97
C GLU A 107 -6.29 -31.24 14.49
N SER A 108 -6.48 -30.14 15.22
CA SER A 108 -6.45 -30.15 16.70
C SER A 108 -7.75 -30.66 17.33
N GLY A 109 -8.77 -30.99 16.53
CA GLY A 109 -10.13 -31.24 17.01
C GLY A 109 -10.72 -30.02 17.74
N PRO A 110 -12.00 -30.05 18.14
CA PRO A 110 -12.51 -29.04 19.06
C PRO A 110 -11.66 -29.13 20.34
N VAL A 111 -10.89 -28.08 20.63
CA VAL A 111 -10.31 -27.90 21.96
C VAL A 111 -11.51 -27.86 22.88
N VAL A 112 -11.77 -28.96 23.59
CA VAL A 112 -12.71 -28.96 24.71
C VAL A 112 -12.15 -27.90 25.65
N SER A 113 -12.78 -26.73 25.63
CA SER A 113 -12.48 -25.66 26.55
C SER A 113 -12.64 -26.25 27.94
N THR A 114 -11.51 -26.50 28.62
CA THR A 114 -11.48 -26.87 30.04
C THR A 114 -11.76 -25.66 30.93
N VAL A 115 -12.15 -24.51 30.35
CA VAL A 115 -12.80 -23.45 31.11
C VAL A 115 -14.04 -24.08 31.73
N PRO A 116 -14.11 -24.21 33.07
CA PRO A 116 -15.34 -24.61 33.72
C PRO A 116 -16.42 -23.69 33.16
N ALA A 117 -17.50 -24.28 32.64
CA ALA A 117 -18.67 -23.51 32.24
C ALA A 117 -18.90 -22.42 33.29
N ALA A 118 -19.11 -21.18 32.86
CA ALA A 118 -19.31 -19.99 33.69
C ALA A 118 -20.58 -20.09 34.56
N ARG A 119 -20.67 -21.14 35.36
CA ARG A 119 -21.70 -21.45 36.35
C ARG A 119 -21.24 -21.05 37.76
N ASP A 120 -19.94 -20.81 37.98
CA ASP A 120 -19.39 -20.44 39.29
C ASP A 120 -18.84 -19.01 39.40
N THR A 121 -18.92 -18.19 38.35
CA THR A 121 -18.44 -16.79 38.43
C THR A 121 -19.47 -15.81 38.99
N GLY A 122 -20.68 -16.25 39.36
CA GLY A 122 -21.73 -15.37 39.87
C GLY A 122 -22.18 -14.27 38.90
N VAL A 123 -21.72 -14.31 37.65
CA VAL A 123 -22.09 -13.35 36.61
C VAL A 123 -23.33 -13.90 35.91
N PRO A 124 -24.50 -13.24 36.05
CA PRO A 124 -25.70 -13.68 35.34
C PRO A 124 -25.45 -13.61 33.83
N PRO A 125 -25.97 -14.58 33.05
CA PRO A 125 -25.80 -14.55 31.60
C PRO A 125 -26.37 -13.24 31.05
N LEU A 126 -25.62 -12.59 30.17
CA LEU A 126 -26.07 -11.41 29.43
C LEU A 126 -27.27 -11.83 28.57
N VAL A 127 -28.47 -11.62 29.10
CA VAL A 127 -29.73 -11.80 28.37
C VAL A 127 -29.72 -10.79 27.23
N ARG A 128 -29.87 -11.28 25.99
CA ARG A 128 -30.01 -10.39 24.84
C ARG A 128 -31.32 -9.60 25.02
N PRO A 129 -31.37 -8.31 24.67
CA PRO A 129 -32.60 -7.50 24.79
C PRO A 129 -33.82 -8.11 24.09
N GLU A 130 -33.56 -8.95 23.09
CA GLU A 130 -34.50 -9.69 22.27
C GLU A 130 -35.30 -10.73 23.08
N ASP A 131 -34.66 -11.37 24.07
CA ASP A 131 -35.25 -12.42 24.90
C ASP A 131 -36.11 -11.86 26.05
N VAL A 132 -35.86 -10.62 26.47
CA VAL A 132 -36.67 -9.92 27.49
C VAL A 132 -38.07 -9.61 26.95
N ARG A 133 -38.20 -9.25 25.66
CA ARG A 133 -39.51 -8.97 25.05
C ARG A 133 -40.37 -10.23 24.90
N ARG A 134 -39.78 -11.38 24.58
CA ARG A 134 -40.52 -12.66 24.45
C ARG A 134 -41.14 -13.14 25.75
N ARG A 135 -40.54 -12.81 26.90
CA ARG A 135 -41.10 -13.18 28.21
C ARG A 135 -42.27 -12.31 28.64
N GLN A 136 -42.38 -11.07 28.16
CA GLN A 136 -43.51 -10.19 28.50
C GLN A 136 -44.80 -10.53 27.73
N THR A 137 -44.70 -11.23 26.60
CA THR A 137 -45.87 -11.56 25.76
C THR A 137 -46.49 -12.93 26.05
N LEU A 138 -45.89 -13.73 26.94
CA LEU A 138 -46.36 -15.09 27.27
C LEU A 138 -46.78 -15.24 28.74
N GLY A 139 -46.91 -14.14 29.48
CA GLY A 139 -47.26 -14.11 30.89
C GLY A 139 -48.39 -13.13 31.21
N SER A 140 -49.50 -13.20 30.46
CA SER A 140 -50.78 -12.55 30.80
C SER A 140 -51.92 -13.50 30.55
#